data_AF-A0A9E0DCB2-F1
#
_entry.id   AF-A0A9E0DCB2-F1
#
_cell.length_a   1.000
_cell.length_b   1.000
_cell.length_c   1.000
_cell.angle_alpha   90.00
_cell.angle_beta   90.00
_cell.angle_gamma   90.00
#
_symmetry.space_group_name_H-M   'P 1'
#
loop_
_entity.id
_entity.type
_entity.pdbx_description
1 polymer ?
#
loop_
_entity_poly.entity_id
_entity_poly.type
_entity_poly.pdbx_seq_one_letter_code
_entity_poly.pdbx_strand_id
1 'polypeptide(L)'
;MFKKVSFFLTVGLLAFVLAACGTSTTTSQETTSATASPTAAAATMVPTEVPVSEVPATEVPATEASTTPETVAVSVTYPIVDTNQGLCFDGFERLDECPAVGEAFYGQDAQYTGIIPSYTNNGDGTISDNVTGLVWTQEISSYSMPWSDAAGYCEALDTGDVTDWRLPSVKELWSLRDYSQGWPWIDTDYFYLVGDGSDLAQHHSWSSDLYLVESEYQNEQVMGDPAWIVNDWTGHIKAMSGSRFVRCVSGDEYGINDFVDNGDGTVSDNATGLMWAQDDSGEAMYWEEALAYAENATIAGYDDWRLPSAKELQSLADYSATEIPVLDTSVFNLTEVTNTVYDGDEVIDTQLNYPFYWTNTSNPIEAEGEDIDGGTIYAWAFASGYNVDMAGYDLHGAGSLIFVSKTEENSGIEDSVPVMVRLVRGGDVTETPDGDPTTINPDRVVVFEDGEMGAGGGQGGQGDQGPDFAAAAATLGVTEEALMDAMGEPGQQPDFAAAAAALGVTAEELEAALMDSSSAP
;
A
#
# COMPACT_ATOMS: atom_id res chain seq x y z
N MET A 1 -21.52 60.43 -3.33
CA MET A 1 -21.28 60.91 -1.95
C MET A 1 -20.21 59.99 -1.37
N PHE A 2 -19.06 60.56 -0.96
CA PHE A 2 -17.93 59.92 -0.24
C PHE A 2 -17.23 58.69 -0.86
N LYS A 3 -15.90 58.51 -0.80
CA LYS A 3 -14.72 59.39 -0.66
C LYS A 3 -13.51 58.48 -0.98
N LYS A 4 -12.62 58.89 -1.89
CA LYS A 4 -11.24 58.37 -2.02
C LYS A 4 -10.30 59.12 -1.07
N VAL A 5 -9.32 58.42 -0.50
CA VAL A 5 -8.11 58.92 0.20
C VAL A 5 -7.04 57.83 -0.10
N SER A 6 -6.02 57.96 -0.98
CA SER A 6 -4.76 58.78 -0.99
C SER A 6 -3.88 58.55 0.25
N PHE A 7 -2.56 58.31 0.25
CA PHE A 7 -1.46 58.50 -0.72
C PHE A 7 -0.12 58.02 -0.06
N PHE A 8 0.96 57.91 -0.87
CA PHE A 8 2.42 58.17 -0.58
C PHE A 8 3.30 57.02 -0.01
N LEU A 9 4.58 56.80 -0.38
CA LEU A 9 5.54 57.40 -1.33
C LEU A 9 6.86 56.54 -1.35
N THR A 10 7.54 56.47 -2.50
CA THR A 10 9.01 56.34 -2.77
C THR A 10 9.90 55.23 -2.19
N VAL A 11 10.63 54.56 -3.09
CA VAL A 11 12.09 54.37 -2.97
C VAL A 11 12.76 54.67 -4.32
N GLY A 12 13.89 55.39 -4.27
CA GLY A 12 14.56 56.00 -5.40
C GLY A 12 15.65 55.16 -6.08
N LEU A 13 15.95 55.62 -7.29
CA LEU A 13 17.00 55.22 -8.22
C LEU A 13 18.38 55.75 -7.77
N LEU A 14 19.44 54.95 -7.90
CA LEU A 14 20.80 55.48 -8.08
C LEU A 14 21.62 54.54 -8.98
N ALA A 15 22.23 55.11 -10.02
CA ALA A 15 23.12 54.47 -10.98
C ALA A 15 24.42 55.29 -11.13
N PHE A 16 25.41 54.68 -11.80
CA PHE A 16 26.70 55.19 -12.34
C PHE A 16 27.92 55.15 -11.38
N VAL A 17 29.16 54.73 -11.73
CA VAL A 17 29.95 54.65 -13.00
C VAL A 17 31.09 53.59 -12.94
N LEU A 18 31.41 53.01 -14.12
CA LEU A 18 32.59 52.30 -14.69
C LEU A 18 33.98 52.27 -13.97
N ALA A 19 34.74 51.17 -14.13
CA ALA A 19 35.82 51.01 -15.14
C ALA A 19 36.74 49.74 -15.00
N ALA A 20 36.76 48.94 -16.08
CA ALA A 20 37.87 48.27 -16.80
C ALA A 20 38.98 47.39 -16.14
N CYS A 21 39.16 46.23 -16.80
CA CYS A 21 40.40 45.60 -17.31
C CYS A 21 40.94 44.34 -16.59
N GLY A 22 41.12 43.24 -17.33
CA GLY A 22 41.90 42.07 -16.91
C GLY A 22 41.55 40.77 -17.63
N THR A 23 42.10 40.56 -18.82
CA THR A 23 42.11 39.31 -19.58
C THR A 23 42.87 38.19 -18.87
N SER A 24 42.42 36.93 -18.95
CA SER A 24 43.27 35.74 -19.01
C SER A 24 42.48 34.52 -19.51
N THR A 25 42.83 34.10 -20.72
CA THR A 25 42.52 32.82 -21.37
C THR A 25 43.13 31.65 -20.60
N THR A 26 42.45 30.51 -20.51
CA THR A 26 43.13 29.21 -20.45
C THR A 26 42.33 28.15 -21.19
N THR A 27 43.04 27.56 -22.14
CA THR A 27 42.65 26.49 -23.06
C THR A 27 42.85 25.13 -22.39
N SER A 28 41.95 24.19 -22.65
CA SER A 28 42.23 22.74 -22.63
C SER A 28 41.30 22.13 -23.68
N GLN A 29 41.73 22.01 -24.94
CA GLN A 29 42.42 20.88 -25.56
C GLN A 29 41.76 19.52 -25.33
N GLU A 30 40.91 19.18 -26.31
CA GLU A 30 40.63 17.82 -26.77
C GLU A 30 41.92 17.04 -27.01
N THR A 31 41.93 15.77 -26.60
CA THR A 31 42.80 14.75 -27.20
C THR A 31 41.96 13.53 -27.54
N THR A 32 41.91 13.23 -28.83
CA THR A 32 41.48 11.96 -29.41
C THR A 32 42.62 10.96 -29.32
N SER A 33 42.33 9.70 -29.02
CA SER A 33 43.18 8.57 -29.39
C SER A 33 42.42 7.26 -29.28
N ALA A 34 42.20 6.63 -30.44
CA ALA A 34 41.66 5.29 -30.56
C ALA A 34 42.77 4.22 -30.49
N THR A 35 42.32 2.97 -30.26
CA THR A 35 42.94 1.66 -30.55
C THR A 35 44.18 1.21 -29.77
N ALA A 36 44.05 0.13 -28.98
CA ALA A 36 44.43 -1.23 -29.39
C ALA A 36 44.43 -2.21 -28.18
N SER A 37 43.78 -3.37 -28.36
CA SER A 37 43.86 -4.53 -27.47
C SER A 37 45.29 -5.06 -27.30
N PRO A 38 45.60 -5.68 -26.14
CA PRO A 38 46.59 -6.73 -26.09
C PRO A 38 45.92 -8.11 -25.95
N THR A 39 46.19 -8.95 -26.94
CA THR A 39 45.93 -10.38 -26.99
C THR A 39 46.69 -11.08 -25.86
N ALA A 40 45.99 -11.73 -24.93
CA ALA A 40 46.59 -12.65 -23.96
C ALA A 40 46.76 -14.03 -24.61
N ALA A 41 48.01 -14.52 -24.63
CA ALA A 41 48.37 -15.83 -25.14
C ALA A 41 48.01 -16.94 -24.13
N ALA A 42 47.56 -18.07 -24.67
CA ALA A 42 47.14 -19.27 -23.97
C ALA A 42 48.24 -19.90 -23.08
N ALA A 43 47.82 -20.39 -21.92
CA ALA A 43 48.52 -21.43 -21.17
C ALA A 43 47.50 -22.50 -20.76
N THR A 44 47.53 -23.62 -21.46
CA THR A 44 46.80 -24.86 -21.15
C THR A 44 47.44 -25.50 -19.91
N MET A 45 46.74 -25.49 -18.77
CA MET A 45 47.09 -26.32 -17.62
C MET A 45 46.25 -27.60 -17.64
N VAL A 46 46.95 -28.72 -17.76
CA VAL A 46 46.42 -30.08 -17.60
C VAL A 46 46.33 -30.38 -16.10
N PRO A 47 45.16 -30.75 -15.53
CA PRO A 47 45.12 -31.25 -14.16
C PRO A 47 45.63 -32.70 -14.14
N THR A 48 46.52 -32.96 -13.20
CA THR A 48 47.10 -34.27 -12.91
C THR A 48 46.18 -35.02 -11.97
N GLU A 49 45.68 -36.19 -12.39
CA GLU A 49 44.90 -37.08 -11.54
C GLU A 49 45.77 -37.70 -10.44
N VAL A 50 45.27 -37.65 -9.20
CA VAL A 50 45.81 -38.38 -8.05
C VAL A 50 44.94 -39.64 -7.86
N PRO A 51 45.52 -40.85 -7.76
CA PRO A 51 44.70 -42.05 -7.58
C PRO A 51 44.27 -42.18 -6.12
N VAL A 52 42.96 -42.34 -5.90
CA VAL A 52 42.39 -42.67 -4.59
C VAL A 52 42.41 -44.19 -4.41
N SER A 53 42.99 -44.65 -3.31
CA SER A 53 43.03 -46.06 -2.90
C SER A 53 41.70 -46.46 -2.26
N GLU A 54 41.04 -47.48 -2.80
CA GLU A 54 39.84 -48.08 -2.22
C GLU A 54 40.16 -48.82 -0.91
N VAL A 55 39.34 -48.59 0.12
CA VAL A 55 39.29 -49.37 1.37
C VAL A 55 37.91 -50.03 1.41
N PRO A 56 37.78 -51.33 1.70
CA PRO A 56 36.49 -52.01 1.63
C PRO A 56 35.62 -51.65 2.83
N ALA A 57 34.35 -51.35 2.56
CA ALA A 57 33.32 -51.10 3.55
C ALA A 57 32.98 -52.39 4.33
N THR A 58 32.88 -52.27 5.64
CA THR A 58 32.34 -53.32 6.53
C THR A 58 30.94 -52.87 6.92
N GLU A 59 29.91 -53.65 6.58
CA GLU A 59 28.51 -53.36 6.90
C GLU A 59 28.25 -53.46 8.41
N VAL A 60 27.69 -52.39 8.98
CA VAL A 60 27.06 -52.37 10.31
C VAL A 60 25.56 -52.17 10.09
N PRO A 61 24.67 -52.98 10.70
CA PRO A 61 23.24 -52.86 10.44
C PRO A 61 22.68 -51.60 11.10
N ALA A 62 22.01 -50.76 10.30
CA ALA A 62 21.26 -49.61 10.78
C ALA A 62 20.02 -50.09 11.54
N THR A 63 19.88 -49.61 12.78
CA THR A 63 18.62 -49.68 13.52
C THR A 63 17.95 -48.32 13.29
N GLU A 64 16.89 -48.29 12.48
CA GLU A 64 16.16 -47.05 12.21
C GLU A 64 15.39 -46.61 13.46
N ALA A 65 15.91 -45.59 14.13
CA ALA A 65 15.10 -44.72 14.97
C ALA A 65 14.62 -43.58 14.07
N SER A 66 13.37 -43.66 13.62
CA SER A 66 12.65 -42.55 13.01
C SER A 66 12.44 -41.49 14.10
N THR A 67 13.23 -40.42 14.02
CA THR A 67 12.96 -39.16 14.73
C THR A 67 12.57 -38.15 13.67
N THR A 68 11.29 -38.13 13.30
CA THR A 68 10.69 -36.94 12.69
C THR A 68 10.86 -35.81 13.71
N PRO A 69 11.48 -34.68 13.36
CA PRO A 69 11.46 -33.52 14.24
C PRO A 69 10.01 -33.06 14.30
N GLU A 70 9.43 -33.14 15.50
CA GLU A 70 8.12 -32.56 15.79
C GLU A 70 8.29 -31.04 15.67
N THR A 71 7.78 -30.47 14.57
CA THR A 71 7.71 -29.02 14.39
C THR A 71 6.78 -28.46 15.47
N VAL A 72 7.36 -27.83 16.47
CA VAL A 72 6.59 -27.05 17.44
C VAL A 72 6.11 -25.83 16.69
N ALA A 73 4.81 -25.77 16.37
CA ALA A 73 4.19 -24.57 15.82
C ALA A 73 4.51 -23.40 16.76
N VAL A 74 5.25 -22.41 16.24
CA VAL A 74 5.56 -21.20 16.99
C VAL A 74 4.25 -20.41 17.05
N SER A 75 3.72 -20.22 18.26
CA SER A 75 2.59 -19.31 18.45
C SER A 75 3.10 -17.89 18.27
N VAL A 76 2.82 -17.31 17.11
CA VAL A 76 3.10 -15.90 16.78
C VAL A 76 1.98 -15.00 17.32
N THR A 77 2.30 -13.75 17.65
CA THR A 77 1.31 -12.74 18.11
C THR A 77 0.81 -11.85 16.99
N TYR A 78 1.53 -11.81 15.87
CA TYR A 78 1.19 -11.09 14.66
C TYR A 78 1.26 -12.05 13.45
N PRO A 79 0.32 -13.00 13.32
CA PRO A 79 0.26 -13.87 12.16
C PRO A 79 -0.02 -13.06 10.89
N ILE A 80 0.88 -13.09 9.92
CA ILE A 80 0.66 -12.44 8.62
C ILE A 80 -0.24 -13.35 7.79
N VAL A 81 -1.45 -12.87 7.53
CA VAL A 81 -2.40 -13.51 6.62
C VAL A 81 -1.84 -13.51 5.20
N ASP A 82 -2.01 -14.59 4.46
CA ASP A 82 -1.65 -14.72 3.05
C ASP A 82 -2.43 -13.73 2.16
N THR A 83 -1.88 -13.39 0.99
CA THR A 83 -2.54 -12.50 0.02
C THR A 83 -3.62 -13.20 -0.80
N ASN A 84 -3.66 -14.53 -0.78
CA ASN A 84 -4.41 -15.41 -1.67
C ASN A 84 -4.05 -15.27 -3.17
N GLN A 85 -2.94 -14.62 -3.51
CA GLN A 85 -2.54 -14.54 -4.92
C GLN A 85 -2.04 -15.90 -5.41
N GLY A 86 -2.85 -16.59 -6.22
CA GLY A 86 -2.55 -17.96 -6.67
C GLY A 86 -2.00 -18.09 -8.09
N LEU A 87 -1.88 -16.98 -8.82
CA LEU A 87 -1.48 -16.94 -10.25
C LEU A 87 -0.20 -16.15 -10.46
N CYS A 88 0.55 -16.53 -11.48
CA CYS A 88 1.76 -15.84 -11.89
C CYS A 88 1.52 -14.90 -13.08
N PHE A 89 2.33 -13.86 -13.17
CA PHE A 89 2.24 -12.81 -14.17
C PHE A 89 3.64 -12.43 -14.64
N ASP A 90 3.81 -12.07 -15.91
CA ASP A 90 5.00 -11.38 -16.36
C ASP A 90 4.80 -9.85 -16.28
N GLY A 91 5.56 -9.08 -17.06
CA GLY A 91 5.42 -7.63 -17.13
C GLY A 91 4.20 -7.12 -17.90
N PHE A 92 3.50 -7.99 -18.62
CA PHE A 92 2.51 -7.62 -19.63
C PHE A 92 1.19 -8.39 -19.51
N GLU A 93 1.23 -9.64 -19.04
CA GLU A 93 0.06 -10.49 -18.96
C GLU A 93 0.09 -11.47 -17.79
N ARG A 94 -1.09 -12.04 -17.51
CA ARG A 94 -1.23 -13.24 -16.69
C ARG A 94 -0.68 -14.44 -17.44
N LEU A 95 0.07 -15.29 -16.74
CA LEU A 95 0.61 -16.53 -17.29
C LEU A 95 -0.37 -17.72 -17.09
N ASP A 96 -0.40 -18.62 -18.08
CA ASP A 96 -1.15 -19.88 -18.00
C ASP A 96 -0.54 -20.85 -16.97
N GLU A 97 0.79 -20.85 -16.87
CA GLU A 97 1.58 -21.66 -15.94
C GLU A 97 2.61 -20.76 -15.24
N CYS A 98 2.85 -21.01 -13.95
CA CYS A 98 3.91 -20.30 -13.23
C CYS A 98 5.30 -20.65 -13.80
N PRO A 99 6.24 -19.68 -13.86
CA PRO A 99 7.61 -19.94 -14.30
C PRO A 99 8.27 -21.01 -13.43
N ALA A 100 9.12 -21.85 -14.01
CA ALA A 100 9.87 -22.85 -13.25
C ALA A 100 11.07 -22.22 -12.53
N VAL A 101 11.62 -22.92 -11.53
CA VAL A 101 12.81 -22.50 -10.78
C VAL A 101 13.94 -22.10 -11.74
N GLY A 102 14.41 -20.85 -11.62
CA GLY A 102 15.49 -20.30 -12.44
C GLY A 102 15.06 -19.70 -13.79
N GLU A 103 13.76 -19.72 -14.12
CA GLU A 103 13.21 -18.96 -15.24
C GLU A 103 12.92 -17.50 -14.85
N ALA A 104 12.77 -16.65 -15.87
CA ALA A 104 12.36 -15.27 -15.67
C ALA A 104 11.02 -15.21 -14.91
N PHE A 105 10.91 -14.25 -13.99
CA PHE A 105 9.74 -14.06 -13.13
C PHE A 105 9.43 -15.23 -12.16
N TYR A 106 10.34 -16.17 -11.89
CA TYR A 106 10.19 -17.11 -10.77
C TYR A 106 10.37 -16.40 -9.42
N GLY A 107 9.63 -16.80 -8.39
CA GLY A 107 9.69 -16.26 -7.03
C GLY A 107 8.52 -15.32 -6.67
N GLN A 108 7.42 -15.37 -7.44
CA GLN A 108 6.23 -14.52 -7.21
C GLN A 108 5.44 -14.98 -5.99
N ASP A 109 4.51 -14.14 -5.52
CA ASP A 109 3.62 -14.42 -4.39
C ASP A 109 2.91 -15.78 -4.51
N ALA A 110 2.38 -16.09 -5.71
CA ALA A 110 1.74 -17.38 -5.99
C ALA A 110 2.62 -18.61 -5.75
N GLN A 111 3.93 -18.45 -5.74
CA GLN A 111 4.89 -19.53 -5.53
C GLN A 111 5.24 -19.72 -4.05
N TYR A 112 4.58 -18.97 -3.16
CA TYR A 112 4.79 -18.93 -1.73
C TYR A 112 3.45 -18.81 -0.99
N THR A 113 2.92 -19.93 -0.48
CA THR A 113 1.66 -19.93 0.28
C THR A 113 1.90 -19.82 1.78
N GLY A 114 1.38 -18.77 2.42
CA GLY A 114 1.38 -18.56 3.86
C GLY A 114 0.09 -19.00 4.56
N ILE A 115 -0.34 -18.21 5.56
CA ILE A 115 -1.54 -18.50 6.36
C ILE A 115 -2.80 -18.04 5.61
N ILE A 116 -3.49 -18.97 4.95
CA ILE A 116 -4.71 -18.67 4.19
C ILE A 116 -5.77 -17.95 5.05
N PRO A 117 -6.35 -16.81 4.59
CA PRO A 117 -7.45 -16.14 5.24
C PRO A 117 -8.59 -17.11 5.60
N SER A 118 -9.14 -16.97 6.80
CA SER A 118 -10.23 -17.81 7.26
C SER A 118 -11.21 -16.99 8.07
N TYR A 119 -12.45 -16.93 7.60
CA TYR A 119 -13.50 -16.13 8.21
C TYR A 119 -14.70 -16.99 8.62
N THR A 120 -15.38 -16.58 9.69
CA THR A 120 -16.65 -17.13 10.12
C THR A 120 -17.68 -16.02 10.13
N ASN A 121 -18.73 -16.12 9.32
CA ASN A 121 -19.90 -15.26 9.44
C ASN A 121 -20.76 -15.75 10.62
N ASN A 122 -20.93 -14.91 11.64
CA ASN A 122 -21.64 -15.26 12.86
C ASN A 122 -23.17 -15.14 12.74
N GLY A 123 -23.67 -14.58 11.62
CA GLY A 123 -25.10 -14.44 11.34
C GLY A 123 -25.79 -13.33 12.14
N ASP A 124 -25.02 -12.46 12.78
CA ASP A 124 -25.49 -11.35 13.63
C ASP A 124 -24.90 -9.98 13.20
N GLY A 125 -24.37 -9.90 11.98
CA GLY A 125 -23.68 -8.72 11.46
C GLY A 125 -22.19 -8.65 11.79
N THR A 126 -21.62 -9.70 12.41
CA THR A 126 -20.19 -9.79 12.71
C THR A 126 -19.48 -10.92 11.95
N ILE A 127 -18.20 -10.70 11.64
CA ILE A 127 -17.30 -11.66 11.02
C ILE A 127 -16.15 -11.94 11.98
N SER A 128 -15.94 -13.20 12.36
CA SER A 128 -14.74 -13.61 13.08
C SER A 128 -13.62 -13.94 12.10
N ASP A 129 -12.47 -13.31 12.27
CA ASP A 129 -11.23 -13.68 11.60
C ASP A 129 -10.52 -14.77 12.41
N ASN A 130 -10.50 -15.99 11.87
CA ASN A 130 -9.97 -17.17 12.54
C ASN A 130 -8.43 -17.19 12.54
N VAL A 131 -7.76 -16.30 11.79
CA VAL A 131 -6.30 -16.18 11.76
C VAL A 131 -5.82 -15.15 12.76
N THR A 132 -6.36 -13.94 12.70
CA THR A 132 -5.93 -12.84 13.58
C THR A 132 -6.61 -12.90 14.96
N GLY A 133 -7.74 -13.60 15.07
CA GLY A 133 -8.57 -13.64 16.28
C GLY A 133 -9.46 -12.40 16.45
N LEU A 134 -9.41 -11.47 15.50
CA LEU A 134 -10.22 -10.25 15.51
C LEU A 134 -11.68 -10.53 15.13
N VAL A 135 -12.58 -9.66 15.58
CA VAL A 135 -13.98 -9.63 15.18
C VAL A 135 -14.25 -8.33 14.45
N TRP A 136 -14.90 -8.42 13.30
CA TRP A 136 -15.13 -7.30 12.39
C TRP A 136 -16.62 -7.07 12.17
N THR A 137 -17.02 -5.82 11.92
CA THR A 137 -18.34 -5.57 11.33
C THR A 137 -18.39 -6.19 9.93
N GLN A 138 -19.50 -6.85 9.60
CA GLN A 138 -19.72 -7.42 8.28
C GLN A 138 -19.90 -6.32 7.23
N GLU A 139 -20.70 -5.32 7.55
CA GLU A 139 -20.89 -4.13 6.71
C GLU A 139 -19.91 -3.03 7.14
N ILE A 140 -19.46 -2.25 6.15
CA ILE A 140 -18.83 -0.95 6.40
C ILE A 140 -19.93 0.08 6.76
N SER A 141 -19.56 1.23 7.34
CA SER A 141 -20.52 2.30 7.66
C SER A 141 -21.37 2.69 6.44
N SER A 142 -22.63 3.06 6.65
CA SER A 142 -23.56 3.44 5.56
C SER A 142 -23.30 4.83 4.98
N TYR A 143 -22.46 5.63 5.63
CA TYR A 143 -22.04 6.96 5.18
C TYR A 143 -20.58 7.19 5.53
N SER A 144 -19.95 8.10 4.80
CA SER A 144 -18.60 8.58 5.10
C SER A 144 -18.63 9.66 6.18
N MET A 145 -17.59 9.72 7.01
CA MET A 145 -17.48 10.64 8.15
C MET A 145 -16.07 11.21 8.26
N PRO A 146 -15.88 12.39 8.87
CA PRO A 146 -14.55 12.91 9.16
C PRO A 146 -13.83 11.98 10.14
N TRP A 147 -12.50 11.91 10.06
CA TRP A 147 -11.70 11.03 10.91
C TRP A 147 -11.95 11.25 12.42
N SER A 148 -12.20 12.50 12.84
CA SER A 148 -12.50 12.85 14.24
C SER A 148 -13.71 12.11 14.82
N ASP A 149 -14.64 11.68 13.97
CA ASP A 149 -15.88 11.05 14.38
C ASP A 149 -15.79 9.52 14.32
N ALA A 150 -14.79 8.98 13.60
CA ALA A 150 -14.69 7.57 13.25
C ALA A 150 -14.52 6.64 14.48
N ALA A 151 -13.72 7.05 15.47
CA ALA A 151 -13.58 6.29 16.72
C ALA A 151 -14.89 6.28 17.51
N GLY A 152 -15.56 7.42 17.63
CA GLY A 152 -16.84 7.54 18.32
C GLY A 152 -17.96 6.75 17.64
N TYR A 153 -17.95 6.67 16.30
CA TYR A 153 -18.85 5.81 15.54
C TYR A 153 -18.66 4.34 15.93
N CYS A 154 -17.43 3.83 15.93
CA CYS A 154 -17.18 2.44 16.32
C CYS A 154 -17.57 2.17 17.78
N GLU A 155 -17.19 3.05 18.71
CA GLU A 155 -17.53 2.90 20.15
C GLU A 155 -19.03 2.88 20.43
N ALA A 156 -19.85 3.44 19.54
CA ALA A 156 -21.30 3.51 19.67
C ALA A 156 -22.05 2.33 19.02
N LEU A 157 -21.37 1.45 18.28
CA LEU A 157 -22.01 0.31 17.60
C LEU A 157 -22.63 -0.67 18.60
N ASP A 158 -23.82 -1.19 18.25
CA ASP A 158 -24.50 -2.28 18.96
C ASP A 158 -24.59 -3.58 18.13
N THR A 159 -23.86 -3.65 17.01
CA THR A 159 -23.84 -4.80 16.12
C THR A 159 -23.31 -6.06 16.82
N GLY A 160 -24.10 -7.13 16.79
CA GLY A 160 -23.79 -8.39 17.46
C GLY A 160 -23.77 -8.28 18.99
N ASP A 161 -23.26 -9.33 19.66
CA ASP A 161 -23.03 -9.33 21.12
C ASP A 161 -21.63 -8.79 21.50
N VAL A 162 -21.08 -7.83 20.74
CA VAL A 162 -19.75 -7.24 20.91
C VAL A 162 -19.86 -5.89 21.65
N THR A 163 -18.97 -5.63 22.61
CA THR A 163 -19.09 -4.47 23.52
C THR A 163 -17.91 -3.50 23.50
N ASP A 164 -16.88 -3.82 22.73
CA ASP A 164 -15.58 -3.14 22.70
C ASP A 164 -15.14 -2.83 21.26
N TRP A 165 -16.11 -2.46 20.42
CA TRP A 165 -15.86 -1.96 19.09
C TRP A 165 -14.93 -0.73 19.12
N ARG A 166 -13.95 -0.74 18.22
CA ARG A 166 -12.98 0.35 18.03
C ARG A 166 -12.66 0.54 16.55
N LEU A 167 -12.09 1.71 16.25
CA LEU A 167 -11.49 2.00 14.96
C LEU A 167 -10.24 1.13 14.78
N PRO A 168 -10.10 0.38 13.67
CA PRO A 168 -8.93 -0.48 13.43
C PRO A 168 -7.69 0.32 13.06
N SER A 169 -6.51 -0.24 13.32
CA SER A 169 -5.25 0.25 12.76
C SER A 169 -5.13 -0.07 11.27
N VAL A 170 -4.16 0.56 10.59
CA VAL A 170 -3.83 0.24 9.19
C VAL A 170 -3.46 -1.22 9.05
N LYS A 171 -2.65 -1.78 9.97
CA LYS A 171 -2.21 -3.18 9.94
C LYS A 171 -3.38 -4.15 10.11
N GLU A 172 -4.37 -3.80 10.93
CA GLU A 172 -5.60 -4.59 11.08
C GLU A 172 -6.44 -4.56 9.80
N LEU A 173 -6.72 -3.38 9.23
CA LEU A 173 -7.47 -3.28 7.96
C LEU A 173 -6.77 -3.97 6.79
N TRP A 174 -5.43 -3.91 6.78
CA TRP A 174 -4.61 -4.53 5.75
C TRP A 174 -4.63 -6.06 5.79
N SER A 175 -4.82 -6.66 6.98
CA SER A 175 -4.94 -8.11 7.13
C SER A 175 -6.08 -8.71 6.29
N LEU A 176 -7.14 -7.93 6.06
CA LEU A 176 -8.33 -8.31 5.29
C LEU A 176 -8.13 -8.29 3.77
N ARG A 177 -7.00 -7.77 3.25
CA ARG A 177 -6.83 -7.61 1.80
C ARG A 177 -6.79 -8.95 1.06
N ASP A 178 -7.49 -9.05 -0.05
CA ASP A 178 -7.53 -10.23 -0.93
C ASP A 178 -7.00 -9.85 -2.32
N TYR A 179 -5.90 -10.49 -2.73
CA TYR A 179 -5.18 -10.28 -4.00
C TYR A 179 -5.43 -11.39 -5.02
N SER A 180 -6.34 -12.32 -4.74
CA SER A 180 -6.63 -13.46 -5.62
C SER A 180 -7.13 -13.04 -7.00
N GLN A 181 -7.89 -11.94 -7.08
CA GLN A 181 -8.59 -11.51 -8.29
C GLN A 181 -8.49 -10.03 -8.61
N GLY A 182 -8.04 -9.19 -7.67
CA GLY A 182 -8.11 -7.74 -7.81
C GLY A 182 -9.46 -7.21 -7.34
N TRP A 183 -10.00 -6.20 -8.04
CA TRP A 183 -11.13 -5.42 -7.55
C TRP A 183 -12.41 -6.23 -7.25
N PRO A 184 -13.05 -6.00 -6.08
CA PRO A 184 -12.56 -5.27 -4.90
C PRO A 184 -11.49 -6.05 -4.13
N TRP A 185 -10.56 -5.39 -3.44
CA TRP A 185 -9.45 -6.08 -2.74
C TRP A 185 -9.81 -6.64 -1.37
N ILE A 186 -11.05 -7.09 -1.16
CA ILE A 186 -11.56 -7.66 0.10
C ILE A 186 -12.46 -8.86 -0.18
N ASP A 187 -12.46 -9.91 0.62
CA ASP A 187 -13.39 -11.02 0.41
C ASP A 187 -14.86 -10.60 0.64
N THR A 188 -15.60 -10.39 -0.46
CA THR A 188 -16.98 -9.90 -0.41
C THR A 188 -18.01 -10.98 -0.05
N ASP A 189 -17.60 -12.24 0.07
CA ASP A 189 -18.49 -13.27 0.63
C ASP A 189 -18.70 -13.05 2.14
N TYR A 190 -17.74 -12.37 2.79
CA TYR A 190 -17.78 -12.04 4.21
C TYR A 190 -17.95 -10.55 4.48
N PHE A 191 -17.29 -9.68 3.71
CA PHE A 191 -17.22 -8.25 4.00
C PHE A 191 -17.97 -7.43 2.96
N TYR A 192 -19.06 -6.83 3.40
CA TYR A 192 -19.94 -6.07 2.52
C TYR A 192 -19.47 -4.62 2.41
N LEU A 193 -19.50 -4.14 1.17
CA LEU A 193 -19.34 -2.74 0.81
C LEU A 193 -20.74 -2.16 0.65
N VAL A 194 -20.95 -0.92 1.06
CA VAL A 194 -22.22 -0.20 0.83
C VAL A 194 -22.17 0.53 -0.51
N GLY A 195 -23.29 1.02 -1.04
CA GLY A 195 -23.29 1.92 -2.20
C GLY A 195 -24.52 1.77 -3.08
N ASP A 196 -24.99 2.91 -3.60
CA ASP A 196 -26.00 3.03 -4.67
C ASP A 196 -25.37 2.98 -6.08
N GLY A 197 -24.07 2.67 -6.15
CA GLY A 197 -23.27 2.64 -7.38
C GLY A 197 -22.66 3.99 -7.78
N SER A 198 -22.92 5.09 -7.07
CA SER A 198 -22.50 6.43 -7.51
C SER A 198 -21.08 6.86 -7.11
N ASP A 199 -20.40 6.17 -6.17
CA ASP A 199 -18.96 6.38 -5.95
C ASP A 199 -18.21 5.23 -5.24
N LEU A 200 -18.27 4.03 -5.83
CA LEU A 200 -17.59 2.83 -5.28
C LEU A 200 -16.07 3.01 -5.15
N ALA A 201 -15.47 3.92 -5.94
CA ALA A 201 -14.05 4.24 -5.90
C ALA A 201 -13.61 4.94 -4.60
N GLN A 202 -14.57 5.46 -3.81
CA GLN A 202 -14.34 6.12 -2.53
C GLN A 202 -14.52 5.23 -1.29
N HIS A 203 -14.67 3.91 -1.45
CA HIS A 203 -14.68 2.95 -0.32
C HIS A 203 -13.31 2.79 0.32
N HIS A 204 -12.96 3.82 1.07
CA HIS A 204 -11.80 3.90 1.93
C HIS A 204 -12.27 3.70 3.36
N SER A 205 -11.68 2.74 4.04
CA SER A 205 -11.87 2.59 5.48
C SER A 205 -10.85 3.46 6.21
N TRP A 206 -11.31 4.38 7.06
CA TRP A 206 -10.44 5.07 8.00
C TRP A 206 -9.75 4.06 8.92
N SER A 207 -8.47 4.28 9.16
CA SER A 207 -7.76 3.67 10.28
C SER A 207 -7.67 4.61 11.48
N SER A 208 -7.26 4.08 12.62
CA SER A 208 -6.93 4.84 13.83
C SER A 208 -5.60 5.60 13.74
N ASP A 209 -4.82 5.37 12.68
CA ASP A 209 -3.48 5.93 12.54
C ASP A 209 -3.55 7.28 11.80
N LEU A 210 -3.10 8.34 12.47
CA LEU A 210 -2.92 9.65 11.84
C LEU A 210 -1.68 9.63 10.92
N TYR A 211 -1.71 10.40 9.85
CA TYR A 211 -0.51 10.65 9.06
C TYR A 211 0.24 11.85 9.67
N LEU A 212 1.41 11.58 10.25
CA LEU A 212 2.17 12.55 11.05
C LEU A 212 3.44 13.07 10.35
N VAL A 213 3.76 12.55 9.16
CA VAL A 213 4.92 13.00 8.40
C VAL A 213 4.58 14.30 7.67
N GLU A 214 5.26 15.38 8.03
CA GLU A 214 5.08 16.69 7.40
C GLU A 214 6.05 16.85 6.22
N SER A 215 5.53 17.26 5.06
CA SER A 215 6.31 17.71 3.91
C SER A 215 5.93 19.13 3.55
N GLU A 216 6.89 19.94 3.10
CA GLU A 216 6.58 21.27 2.55
C GLU A 216 5.91 21.18 1.15
N TYR A 217 5.88 19.98 0.56
CA TYR A 217 5.26 19.66 -0.73
C TYR A 217 4.08 18.70 -0.54
N GLN A 218 3.14 19.04 0.33
CA GLN A 218 1.91 18.27 0.48
C GLN A 218 0.91 18.63 -0.63
N ASN A 219 0.28 17.61 -1.23
CA ASN A 219 -0.83 17.83 -2.16
C ASN A 219 -2.14 18.18 -1.40
N GLU A 220 -3.17 18.64 -2.12
CA GLU A 220 -4.46 18.99 -1.51
C GLU A 220 -5.15 17.82 -0.77
N GLN A 221 -4.84 16.56 -1.13
CA GLN A 221 -5.46 15.37 -0.54
C GLN A 221 -4.98 15.08 0.88
N VAL A 222 -3.77 15.49 1.23
CA VAL A 222 -3.18 15.33 2.57
C VAL A 222 -3.17 16.63 3.40
N MET A 223 -3.76 17.72 2.88
CA MET A 223 -3.88 18.98 3.62
C MET A 223 -4.85 18.86 4.80
N GLY A 224 -4.52 19.47 5.94
CA GLY A 224 -5.35 19.48 7.14
C GLY A 224 -4.82 18.50 8.19
N ASP A 225 -5.72 17.67 8.73
CA ASP A 225 -5.39 16.60 9.69
C ASP A 225 -5.58 15.24 8.99
N PRO A 226 -4.63 14.82 8.12
CA PRO A 226 -4.76 13.59 7.37
C PRO A 226 -4.62 12.35 8.28
N ALA A 227 -5.31 11.29 7.89
CA ALA A 227 -5.18 9.98 8.50
C ALA A 227 -4.96 8.91 7.43
N TRP A 228 -4.51 7.74 7.85
CA TRP A 228 -4.35 6.62 6.97
C TRP A 228 -5.68 5.96 6.65
N ILE A 229 -5.84 5.60 5.38
CA ILE A 229 -6.93 4.76 4.90
C ILE A 229 -6.39 3.46 4.33
N VAL A 230 -7.25 2.46 4.30
CA VAL A 230 -7.11 1.29 3.43
C VAL A 230 -8.25 1.30 2.43
N ASN A 231 -7.94 1.23 1.14
CA ASN A 231 -8.93 1.30 0.07
C ASN A 231 -9.44 -0.11 -0.27
N ASP A 232 -10.71 -0.37 0.06
CA ASP A 232 -11.35 -1.65 -0.23
C ASP A 232 -11.59 -1.87 -1.74
N TRP A 233 -11.73 -0.78 -2.49
CA TRP A 233 -11.95 -0.81 -3.94
C TRP A 233 -10.65 -0.93 -4.73
N THR A 234 -9.68 -0.03 -4.52
CA THR A 234 -8.43 0.04 -5.31
C THR A 234 -7.24 -0.66 -4.68
N GLY A 235 -7.31 -1.05 -3.40
CA GLY A 235 -6.31 -1.86 -2.72
C GLY A 235 -5.16 -1.09 -2.09
N HIS A 236 -5.12 0.24 -2.24
CA HIS A 236 -4.04 1.06 -1.73
C HIS A 236 -4.11 1.34 -0.22
N ILE A 237 -2.96 1.63 0.37
CA ILE A 237 -2.83 2.38 1.62
C ILE A 237 -2.41 3.81 1.27
N LYS A 238 -3.13 4.82 1.78
CA LYS A 238 -2.85 6.24 1.49
C LYS A 238 -3.12 7.12 2.71
N ALA A 239 -2.40 8.22 2.83
CA ALA A 239 -2.79 9.31 3.71
C ALA A 239 -3.84 10.17 3.01
N MET A 240 -4.92 10.52 3.70
CA MET A 240 -5.97 11.37 3.14
C MET A 240 -6.65 12.23 4.21
N SER A 241 -7.25 13.33 3.76
CA SER A 241 -8.18 14.18 4.51
C SER A 241 -9.61 14.08 3.96
N GLY A 242 -10.58 14.59 4.71
CA GLY A 242 -11.99 14.66 4.32
C GLY A 242 -12.87 13.65 5.06
N SER A 243 -13.92 13.17 4.42
CA SER A 243 -14.81 12.13 4.96
C SER A 243 -14.56 10.79 4.29
N ARG A 244 -14.46 9.70 5.06
CA ARG A 244 -14.29 8.32 4.56
C ARG A 244 -15.16 7.35 5.37
N PHE A 245 -15.34 6.16 4.83
CA PHE A 245 -16.12 5.11 5.49
C PHE A 245 -15.33 4.46 6.63
N VAL A 246 -16.01 3.68 7.47
CA VAL A 246 -15.40 3.02 8.62
C VAL A 246 -15.88 1.57 8.70
N ARG A 247 -14.93 0.63 8.79
CA ARG A 247 -15.18 -0.74 9.25
C ARG A 247 -14.62 -0.86 10.66
N CYS A 248 -15.41 -1.35 11.60
CA CYS A 248 -14.99 -1.42 13.00
C CYS A 248 -14.49 -2.82 13.36
N VAL A 249 -13.61 -2.86 14.35
CA VAL A 249 -12.97 -4.09 14.84
C VAL A 249 -13.13 -4.21 16.35
N SER A 250 -13.08 -5.43 16.87
CA SER A 250 -12.97 -5.79 18.28
C SER A 250 -11.95 -6.92 18.42
N GLY A 251 -11.33 -7.02 19.60
CA GLY A 251 -10.31 -8.02 19.91
C GLY A 251 -8.99 -7.42 20.36
N ASP A 252 -8.02 -8.32 20.59
CA ASP A 252 -6.68 -7.98 21.03
C ASP A 252 -5.94 -7.10 20.00
N GLU A 253 -4.90 -6.41 20.45
CA GLU A 253 -4.05 -5.60 19.58
C GLU A 253 -3.28 -6.50 18.59
N TYR A 254 -3.30 -6.10 17.32
CA TYR A 254 -2.63 -6.80 16.22
C TYR A 254 -1.70 -5.82 15.48
N GLY A 255 -0.60 -6.33 14.92
CA GLY A 255 0.31 -5.52 14.13
C GLY A 255 1.57 -5.01 14.84
N ILE A 256 1.85 -5.52 16.05
CA ILE A 256 3.01 -5.09 16.85
C ILE A 256 4.18 -6.03 16.59
N ASN A 257 5.25 -5.51 15.98
CA ASN A 257 6.47 -6.26 15.71
C ASN A 257 7.32 -6.46 16.99
N ASP A 258 8.15 -7.50 17.00
CA ASP A 258 9.18 -7.75 18.03
C ASP A 258 10.53 -7.98 17.34
N PHE A 259 11.14 -6.88 16.88
CA PHE A 259 12.40 -6.91 16.13
C PHE A 259 13.62 -7.18 17.02
N VAL A 260 14.48 -8.07 16.55
CA VAL A 260 15.76 -8.44 17.16
C VAL A 260 16.84 -8.42 16.09
N ASP A 261 17.77 -7.47 16.18
CA ASP A 261 19.01 -7.50 15.41
C ASP A 261 19.87 -8.70 15.86
N ASN A 262 20.15 -9.61 14.93
CA ASN A 262 20.93 -10.83 15.19
C ASN A 262 22.45 -10.58 15.17
N GLY A 263 22.90 -9.39 14.76
CA GLY A 263 24.32 -9.00 14.70
C GLY A 263 25.11 -9.65 13.57
N ASP A 264 24.42 -10.22 12.57
CA ASP A 264 25.00 -10.93 11.43
C ASP A 264 24.49 -10.42 10.07
N GLY A 265 23.82 -9.26 10.06
CA GLY A 265 23.17 -8.68 8.88
C GLY A 265 21.72 -9.12 8.70
N THR A 266 21.10 -9.74 9.72
CA THR A 266 19.68 -10.11 9.71
C THR A 266 18.94 -9.57 10.95
N VAL A 267 17.63 -9.34 10.78
CA VAL A 267 16.71 -8.91 11.84
C VAL A 267 15.59 -9.94 11.95
N SER A 268 15.42 -10.56 13.11
CA SER A 268 14.28 -11.44 13.38
C SER A 268 13.09 -10.61 13.84
N ASP A 269 11.88 -10.92 13.39
CA ASP A 269 10.64 -10.44 14.00
C ASP A 269 9.94 -11.61 14.69
N ASN A 270 10.07 -11.71 16.02
CA ASN A 270 9.49 -12.84 16.75
C ASN A 270 7.96 -12.78 16.78
N ALA A 271 7.36 -11.61 16.52
CA ALA A 271 5.92 -11.45 16.51
C ALA A 271 5.30 -12.08 15.27
N THR A 272 5.99 -12.07 14.13
CA THR A 272 5.53 -12.63 12.84
C THR A 272 6.18 -13.97 12.49
N GLY A 273 7.33 -14.30 13.10
CA GLY A 273 8.15 -15.45 12.73
C GLY A 273 8.97 -15.25 11.45
N LEU A 274 9.00 -14.02 10.93
CA LEU A 274 9.80 -13.63 9.77
C LEU A 274 11.23 -13.26 10.18
N MET A 275 12.16 -13.40 9.25
CA MET A 275 13.51 -12.87 9.35
C MET A 275 13.81 -12.06 8.10
N TRP A 276 14.41 -10.90 8.31
CA TRP A 276 14.64 -9.88 7.30
C TRP A 276 16.14 -9.66 7.08
N ALA A 277 16.51 -9.34 5.85
CA ALA A 277 17.81 -8.73 5.60
C ALA A 277 17.86 -7.34 6.26
N GLN A 278 18.95 -7.06 6.97
CA GLN A 278 19.14 -5.79 7.66
C GLN A 278 19.37 -4.62 6.69
N ASP A 279 20.18 -4.86 5.65
CA ASP A 279 20.42 -3.94 4.56
C ASP A 279 19.39 -4.15 3.44
N ASP A 280 19.04 -3.08 2.73
CA ASP A 280 18.38 -3.20 1.42
C ASP A 280 19.40 -3.46 0.30
N SER A 281 18.92 -3.58 -0.94
CA SER A 281 19.76 -3.88 -2.11
C SER A 281 20.79 -2.80 -2.45
N GLY A 282 20.69 -1.59 -1.89
CA GLY A 282 21.58 -0.46 -2.17
C GLY A 282 21.38 0.21 -3.54
N GLU A 283 20.74 -0.49 -4.47
CA GLU A 283 20.50 -0.05 -5.84
C GLU A 283 19.08 -0.45 -6.26
N ALA A 284 18.47 0.38 -7.11
CA ALA A 284 17.18 0.11 -7.71
C ALA A 284 17.29 -0.99 -8.77
N MET A 285 16.22 -1.75 -8.95
CA MET A 285 16.15 -2.79 -9.98
C MET A 285 14.72 -3.00 -10.46
N TYR A 286 14.56 -3.55 -11.65
CA TYR A 286 13.23 -3.89 -12.15
C TYR A 286 12.69 -5.15 -11.49
N TRP A 287 11.39 -5.36 -11.59
CA TRP A 287 10.72 -6.42 -10.84
C TRP A 287 11.23 -7.83 -11.19
N GLU A 288 11.48 -8.13 -12.47
CA GLU A 288 12.10 -9.40 -12.88
C GLU A 288 13.49 -9.60 -12.24
N GLU A 289 14.29 -8.54 -12.21
CA GLU A 289 15.63 -8.55 -11.60
C GLU A 289 15.56 -8.66 -10.08
N ALA A 290 14.54 -8.06 -9.45
CA ALA A 290 14.28 -8.13 -8.01
C ALA A 290 13.96 -9.55 -7.55
N LEU A 291 13.10 -10.25 -8.31
CA LEU A 291 12.80 -11.66 -8.09
C LEU A 291 14.07 -12.50 -8.22
N ALA A 292 14.81 -12.35 -9.32
CA ALA A 292 16.06 -13.08 -9.52
C ALA A 292 17.13 -12.74 -8.46
N TYR A 293 17.19 -11.50 -7.99
CA TYR A 293 18.10 -11.08 -6.92
C TYR A 293 17.80 -11.82 -5.62
N ALA A 294 16.52 -11.93 -5.25
CA ALA A 294 16.09 -12.62 -4.05
C ALA A 294 16.44 -14.12 -4.07
N GLU A 295 16.07 -14.81 -5.14
CA GLU A 295 16.30 -16.26 -5.32
C GLU A 295 17.78 -16.65 -5.37
N ASN A 296 18.68 -15.70 -5.66
CA ASN A 296 20.12 -15.92 -5.69
C ASN A 296 20.84 -15.38 -4.44
N ALA A 297 20.12 -14.82 -3.47
CA ALA A 297 20.73 -14.17 -2.33
C ALA A 297 21.26 -15.20 -1.33
N THR A 298 22.41 -14.90 -0.73
CA THR A 298 22.95 -15.66 0.41
C THR A 298 23.43 -14.69 1.48
N ILE A 299 22.63 -14.55 2.54
CA ILE A 299 22.88 -13.63 3.67
C ILE A 299 22.91 -14.45 4.95
N ALA A 300 23.90 -14.20 5.82
CA ALA A 300 24.13 -14.91 7.08
C ALA A 300 24.18 -16.46 6.96
N GLY A 301 24.47 -16.99 5.76
CA GLY A 301 24.53 -18.43 5.50
C GLY A 301 23.18 -19.08 5.14
N TYR A 302 22.13 -18.29 4.95
CA TYR A 302 20.82 -18.73 4.44
C TYR A 302 20.70 -18.43 2.95
N ASP A 303 20.06 -19.35 2.22
CA ASP A 303 19.87 -19.35 0.76
C ASP A 303 18.40 -19.47 0.32
N ASP A 304 17.47 -19.36 1.27
CA ASP A 304 16.01 -19.39 1.11
C ASP A 304 15.39 -17.97 1.25
N TRP A 305 16.10 -16.96 0.73
CA TRP A 305 15.60 -15.58 0.72
C TRP A 305 14.63 -15.38 -0.45
N ARG A 306 13.59 -14.58 -0.21
CA ARG A 306 12.61 -14.20 -1.22
C ARG A 306 12.23 -12.73 -1.11
N LEU A 307 11.61 -12.22 -2.16
CA LEU A 307 10.84 -10.98 -2.06
C LEU A 307 9.64 -11.19 -1.13
N PRO A 308 9.31 -10.20 -0.28
CA PRO A 308 8.14 -10.28 0.60
C PRO A 308 6.84 -10.09 -0.19
N SER A 309 5.75 -10.69 0.30
CA SER A 309 4.41 -10.33 -0.16
C SER A 309 4.03 -8.91 0.25
N ALA A 310 2.98 -8.37 -0.36
CA ALA A 310 2.44 -7.05 -0.02
C ALA A 310 2.04 -6.94 1.46
N LYS A 311 1.59 -8.04 2.10
CA LYS A 311 1.24 -8.06 3.52
C LYS A 311 2.46 -8.19 4.43
N GLU A 312 3.46 -8.97 4.03
CA GLU A 312 4.70 -9.07 4.79
C GLU A 312 5.50 -7.77 4.77
N LEU A 313 5.66 -7.14 3.60
CA LEU A 313 6.42 -5.91 3.49
C LEU A 313 5.75 -4.75 4.27
N GLN A 314 4.43 -4.66 4.19
CA GLN A 314 3.65 -3.67 4.93
C GLN A 314 3.78 -3.85 6.46
N SER A 315 4.04 -5.08 6.93
CA SER A 315 4.20 -5.33 8.37
C SER A 315 5.37 -4.58 9.00
N LEU A 316 6.36 -4.14 8.20
CA LEU A 316 7.51 -3.35 8.65
C LEU A 316 7.19 -1.87 8.89
N ALA A 317 6.07 -1.37 8.39
CA ALA A 317 5.72 0.04 8.44
C ALA A 317 5.50 0.52 9.89
N ASP A 318 6.09 1.68 10.21
CA ASP A 318 5.81 2.43 11.43
C ASP A 318 4.85 3.59 11.12
N TYR A 319 3.55 3.34 11.27
CA TYR A 319 2.51 4.35 11.06
C TYR A 319 2.44 5.42 12.17
N SER A 320 3.26 5.30 13.22
CA SER A 320 3.42 6.32 14.26
C SER A 320 4.57 7.31 13.98
N ALA A 321 5.34 7.06 12.93
CA ALA A 321 6.49 7.88 12.56
C ALA A 321 6.07 9.32 12.20
N THR A 322 6.86 10.28 12.67
CA THR A 322 6.68 11.72 12.37
C THR A 322 7.67 12.23 11.31
N GLU A 323 8.60 11.38 10.88
CA GLU A 323 9.66 11.69 9.91
C GLU A 323 9.91 10.46 9.03
N ILE A 324 10.45 10.67 7.83
CA ILE A 324 10.89 9.56 6.95
C ILE A 324 12.30 9.07 7.32
N PRO A 325 12.59 7.76 7.12
CA PRO A 325 11.71 6.75 6.56
C PRO A 325 10.76 6.18 7.62
N VAL A 326 9.59 5.71 7.18
CA VAL A 326 8.57 5.13 8.07
C VAL A 326 8.84 3.63 8.38
N LEU A 327 10.08 3.31 8.75
CA LEU A 327 10.53 2.01 9.26
C LEU A 327 11.38 2.23 10.52
N ASP A 328 11.54 1.18 11.32
CA ASP A 328 12.46 1.21 12.48
C ASP A 328 13.93 1.25 12.04
N THR A 329 14.46 2.46 11.90
CA THR A 329 15.87 2.74 11.56
C THR A 329 16.87 2.33 12.65
N SER A 330 16.40 1.89 13.83
CA SER A 330 17.30 1.36 14.86
C SER A 330 17.76 -0.06 14.57
N VAL A 331 17.02 -0.79 13.72
CA VAL A 331 17.34 -2.17 13.32
C VAL A 331 17.52 -2.33 11.82
N PHE A 332 16.90 -1.49 10.98
CA PHE A 332 17.03 -1.57 9.53
C PHE A 332 17.92 -0.45 8.98
N ASN A 333 18.84 -0.83 8.07
CA ASN A 333 19.62 0.12 7.29
C ASN A 333 18.91 0.39 5.97
N LEU A 334 18.65 1.66 5.67
CA LEU A 334 17.99 2.08 4.44
C LEU A 334 18.92 2.95 3.61
N THR A 335 18.92 2.73 2.30
CA THR A 335 19.65 3.56 1.36
C THR A 335 18.96 4.91 1.20
N GLU A 336 19.69 6.00 1.44
CA GLU A 336 19.21 7.35 1.16
C GLU A 336 19.15 7.60 -0.35
N VAL A 337 18.06 8.18 -0.81
CA VAL A 337 17.88 8.60 -2.20
C VAL A 337 17.57 10.10 -2.25
N THR A 338 17.58 10.68 -3.45
CA THR A 338 17.32 12.10 -3.62
C THR A 338 16.28 12.31 -4.70
N ASN A 339 15.14 12.90 -4.34
CA ASN A 339 14.14 13.33 -5.30
C ASN A 339 14.57 14.67 -5.90
N THR A 340 14.46 14.81 -7.22
CA THR A 340 14.66 16.09 -7.90
C THR A 340 13.31 16.73 -8.14
N VAL A 341 13.14 17.99 -7.73
CA VAL A 341 11.88 18.73 -7.84
C VAL A 341 11.91 19.61 -9.08
N TYR A 342 10.86 19.55 -9.88
CA TYR A 342 10.76 20.29 -11.13
C TYR A 342 9.62 21.33 -11.13
N ASP A 343 9.86 22.49 -11.77
CA ASP A 343 8.80 23.40 -12.24
C ASP A 343 8.86 23.43 -13.78
N GLY A 344 7.97 22.67 -14.41
CA GLY A 344 8.10 22.35 -15.84
C GLY A 344 9.35 21.52 -16.11
N ASP A 345 10.23 22.01 -16.99
CA ASP A 345 11.51 21.34 -17.32
C ASP A 345 12.69 21.84 -16.46
N GLU A 346 12.46 22.77 -15.52
CA GLU A 346 13.52 23.37 -14.69
C GLU A 346 13.64 22.64 -13.35
N VAL A 347 14.85 22.20 -13.01
CA VAL A 347 15.16 21.70 -11.66
C VAL A 347 15.17 22.87 -10.69
N ILE A 348 14.26 22.87 -9.73
CA ILE A 348 14.13 23.94 -8.73
C ILE A 348 14.63 23.55 -7.35
N ASP A 349 14.65 22.26 -7.01
CA ASP A 349 15.14 21.76 -5.72
C ASP A 349 15.55 20.28 -5.76
N THR A 350 16.17 19.80 -4.68
CA THR A 350 16.45 18.38 -4.41
C THR A 350 16.15 18.06 -2.96
N GLN A 351 15.47 16.94 -2.70
CA GLN A 351 15.06 16.53 -1.37
C GLN A 351 15.62 15.15 -1.00
N LEU A 352 16.08 15.00 0.24
CA LEU A 352 16.34 13.69 0.81
C LEU A 352 15.04 12.87 0.80
N ASN A 353 15.12 11.64 0.33
CA ASN A 353 14.03 10.69 0.36
C ASN A 353 14.56 9.27 0.61
N TYR A 354 13.65 8.30 0.69
CA TYR A 354 13.94 6.87 0.81
C TYR A 354 13.22 6.09 -0.29
N PRO A 355 13.79 4.94 -0.72
CA PRO A 355 13.29 4.19 -1.86
C PRO A 355 11.93 3.57 -1.59
N PHE A 356 11.29 3.12 -2.66
CA PHE A 356 10.23 2.15 -2.54
C PHE A 356 10.83 0.75 -2.44
N TYR A 357 10.06 -0.21 -1.93
CA TYR A 357 10.47 -1.60 -1.87
C TYR A 357 9.50 -2.49 -2.64
N TRP A 358 10.03 -3.34 -3.52
CA TRP A 358 9.24 -4.31 -4.27
C TRP A 358 8.63 -5.37 -3.37
N THR A 359 7.39 -5.73 -3.66
CA THR A 359 6.77 -6.98 -3.21
C THR A 359 6.86 -8.03 -4.32
N ASN A 360 6.68 -9.30 -4.00
CA ASN A 360 6.45 -10.34 -5.01
C ASN A 360 4.97 -10.45 -5.45
N THR A 361 4.10 -9.57 -4.93
CA THR A 361 2.66 -9.55 -5.21
C THR A 361 2.35 -8.70 -6.44
N SER A 362 1.76 -9.33 -7.44
CA SER A 362 1.28 -8.67 -8.66
C SER A 362 -0.04 -7.94 -8.41
N ASN A 363 -0.33 -6.93 -9.23
CA ASN A 363 -1.68 -6.44 -9.41
C ASN A 363 -2.34 -7.24 -10.55
N PRO A 364 -3.34 -8.11 -10.27
CA PRO A 364 -3.90 -9.02 -11.25
C PRO A 364 -4.87 -8.34 -12.24
N ILE A 365 -5.01 -7.01 -12.17
CA ILE A 365 -5.86 -6.23 -13.06
C ILE A 365 -5.07 -5.87 -14.31
N GLU A 366 -5.51 -6.38 -15.45
CA GLU A 366 -5.01 -5.97 -16.76
C GLU A 366 -5.48 -4.54 -17.05
N ALA A 367 -4.54 -3.62 -17.31
CA ALA A 367 -4.88 -2.28 -17.74
C ALA A 367 -5.46 -2.32 -19.17
N GLU A 368 -6.77 -2.14 -19.32
CA GLU A 368 -7.41 -1.94 -20.63
C GLU A 368 -7.50 -0.44 -20.97
N GLY A 369 -6.96 -0.03 -22.12
CA GLY A 369 -7.06 1.34 -22.65
C GLY A 369 -6.68 1.45 -24.13
N GLU A 370 -7.34 2.34 -24.88
CA GLU A 370 -7.17 2.50 -26.35
C GLU A 370 -5.76 2.94 -26.79
N ASP A 371 -4.92 3.40 -25.86
CA ASP A 371 -3.57 3.95 -26.12
C ASP A 371 -2.42 3.13 -25.50
N ILE A 372 -2.67 1.93 -24.96
CA ILE A 372 -1.63 1.03 -24.45
C ILE A 372 -1.54 -0.19 -25.37
N ASP A 373 -0.52 -0.23 -26.23
CA ASP A 373 -0.26 -1.36 -27.14
C ASP A 373 0.37 -2.51 -26.33
N GLY A 374 -0.47 -3.35 -25.71
CA GLY A 374 -0.08 -4.42 -24.79
C GLY A 374 -0.17 -3.98 -23.34
N GLY A 375 -1.17 -4.49 -22.60
CA GLY A 375 -1.42 -4.11 -21.20
C GLY A 375 -0.17 -4.21 -20.33
N THR A 376 0.01 -3.27 -19.41
CA THR A 376 1.09 -3.34 -18.41
C THR A 376 0.53 -4.01 -17.16
N ILE A 377 1.19 -5.06 -16.66
CA ILE A 377 0.92 -5.60 -15.33
C ILE A 377 1.80 -4.87 -14.32
N TYR A 378 1.18 -4.49 -13.19
CA TYR A 378 1.87 -3.80 -12.11
C TYR A 378 2.23 -4.80 -10.99
N ALA A 379 3.19 -4.42 -10.14
CA ALA A 379 3.46 -5.09 -8.87
C ALA A 379 3.26 -4.10 -7.73
N TRP A 380 2.85 -4.60 -6.57
CA TRP A 380 2.73 -3.77 -5.38
C TRP A 380 4.11 -3.37 -4.84
N ALA A 381 4.21 -2.15 -4.34
CA ALA A 381 5.41 -1.60 -3.74
C ALA A 381 5.06 -0.78 -2.49
N PHE A 382 5.95 -0.83 -1.51
CA PHE A 382 5.84 -0.06 -0.27
C PHE A 382 6.73 1.19 -0.35
N ALA A 383 6.15 2.36 -0.08
CA ALA A 383 6.88 3.63 -0.08
C ALA A 383 7.46 3.93 1.30
N SER A 384 8.75 3.68 1.52
CA SER A 384 9.39 3.97 2.82
C SER A 384 9.63 5.45 3.10
N GLY A 385 9.76 6.24 2.03
CA GLY A 385 9.82 7.71 2.05
C GLY A 385 8.60 8.34 1.37
N TYR A 386 8.68 9.64 1.08
CA TYR A 386 7.62 10.37 0.39
C TYR A 386 7.27 9.74 -0.97
N ASN A 387 5.99 9.72 -1.28
CA ASN A 387 5.48 9.28 -2.58
C ASN A 387 5.19 10.49 -3.45
N VAL A 388 6.23 11.05 -4.08
CA VAL A 388 6.14 12.34 -4.76
C VAL A 388 5.89 12.23 -6.27
N ASP A 389 5.09 13.16 -6.78
CA ASP A 389 5.04 13.43 -8.22
C ASP A 389 6.31 14.17 -8.71
N MET A 390 6.40 14.42 -10.02
CA MET A 390 7.53 15.15 -10.61
C MET A 390 7.69 16.59 -10.08
N ALA A 391 6.62 17.19 -9.59
CA ALA A 391 6.63 18.53 -8.98
C ALA A 391 6.96 18.48 -7.48
N GLY A 392 7.28 17.30 -6.95
CA GLY A 392 7.67 17.07 -5.56
C GLY A 392 6.47 16.87 -4.61
N TYR A 393 5.23 16.90 -5.10
CA TYR A 393 4.06 16.79 -4.23
C TYR A 393 3.85 15.35 -3.76
N ASP A 394 3.85 15.15 -2.44
CA ASP A 394 3.52 13.87 -1.81
C ASP A 394 2.05 13.53 -2.07
N LEU A 395 1.83 12.48 -2.86
CA LEU A 395 0.52 12.07 -3.37
C LEU A 395 -0.23 11.17 -2.40
N HIS A 396 0.49 10.22 -1.79
CA HIS A 396 -0.10 9.11 -1.03
C HIS A 396 0.45 8.98 0.39
N GLY A 397 1.51 9.71 0.74
CA GLY A 397 2.14 9.65 2.06
C GLY A 397 3.25 8.59 2.14
N ALA A 398 4.26 8.87 2.98
CA ALA A 398 5.29 7.90 3.33
C ALA A 398 4.70 6.78 4.18
N GLY A 399 4.79 5.53 3.74
CA GLY A 399 4.10 4.36 4.31
C GLY A 399 2.93 3.86 3.46
N SER A 400 2.70 4.51 2.31
CA SER A 400 1.72 4.06 1.34
C SER A 400 2.10 2.73 0.69
N LEU A 401 1.06 1.98 0.31
CA LEU A 401 1.19 0.85 -0.59
C LEU A 401 0.53 1.20 -1.92
N ILE A 402 1.33 1.15 -2.97
CA ILE A 402 0.95 1.50 -4.34
C ILE A 402 1.31 0.39 -5.30
N PHE A 403 0.91 0.50 -6.55
CA PHE A 403 1.37 -0.39 -7.60
C PHE A 403 2.27 0.35 -8.58
N VAL A 404 3.35 -0.29 -9.01
CA VAL A 404 4.37 0.26 -9.90
C VAL A 404 4.51 -0.65 -11.11
N SER A 405 4.77 -0.08 -12.29
CA SER A 405 4.95 -0.86 -13.52
C SER A 405 6.08 -1.86 -13.34
N LYS A 406 5.86 -3.11 -13.74
CA LYS A 406 6.92 -4.13 -13.74
C LYS A 406 7.97 -3.91 -14.83
N THR A 407 7.65 -3.10 -15.85
CA THR A 407 8.45 -2.92 -17.06
C THR A 407 9.01 -1.50 -17.18
N GLU A 408 10.08 -1.36 -17.96
CA GLU A 408 10.77 -0.06 -18.20
C GLU A 408 9.92 0.96 -18.99
N GLU A 409 8.90 0.51 -19.74
CA GLU A 409 8.34 1.27 -20.87
C GLU A 409 7.02 2.00 -20.59
N ASN A 410 6.45 1.91 -19.39
CA ASN A 410 5.11 2.47 -19.14
C ASN A 410 4.90 2.96 -17.69
N SER A 411 5.88 3.69 -17.20
CA SER A 411 5.88 4.37 -15.92
C SER A 411 4.95 5.60 -15.94
N GLY A 412 3.66 5.37 -15.69
CA GLY A 412 2.69 6.43 -15.47
C GLY A 412 2.84 7.08 -14.08
N ILE A 413 3.12 8.38 -14.06
CA ILE A 413 2.87 9.38 -12.99
C ILE A 413 3.58 9.17 -11.63
N GLU A 414 3.93 7.96 -11.21
CA GLU A 414 4.45 7.64 -9.85
C GLU A 414 5.94 7.20 -9.83
N ASP A 415 6.67 7.39 -10.94
CA ASP A 415 7.98 6.76 -11.19
C ASP A 415 9.21 7.62 -10.88
N SER A 416 9.09 8.58 -9.97
CA SER A 416 10.22 9.42 -9.60
C SER A 416 11.12 8.79 -8.52
N VAL A 417 10.66 7.73 -7.84
CA VAL A 417 11.36 7.11 -6.71
C VAL A 417 11.94 5.74 -7.08
N PRO A 418 13.25 5.49 -6.85
CA PRO A 418 13.85 4.18 -7.09
C PRO A 418 13.19 3.09 -6.26
N VAL A 419 12.90 1.95 -6.90
CA VAL A 419 12.36 0.77 -6.21
C VAL A 419 13.47 -0.26 -5.98
N MET A 420 13.71 -0.56 -4.72
CA MET A 420 14.77 -1.43 -4.21
C MET A 420 14.18 -2.72 -3.62
N VAL A 421 15.05 -3.57 -3.06
CA VAL A 421 14.66 -4.84 -2.46
C VAL A 421 15.07 -4.90 -1.00
N ARG A 422 14.15 -5.36 -0.14
CA ARG A 422 14.45 -5.85 1.21
C ARG A 422 13.96 -7.29 1.31
N LEU A 423 14.90 -8.21 1.54
CA LEU A 423 14.63 -9.64 1.50
C LEU A 423 14.02 -10.14 2.80
N VAL A 424 13.16 -11.15 2.67
CA VAL A 424 12.54 -11.85 3.79
C VAL A 424 12.73 -13.36 3.65
N ARG A 425 12.62 -14.06 4.78
CA ARG A 425 12.52 -15.51 4.88
C ARG A 425 11.73 -15.94 6.12
N GLY A 426 11.37 -17.22 6.21
CA GLY A 426 10.59 -17.76 7.34
C GLY A 426 9.09 -17.51 7.20
N GLY A 427 8.39 -17.35 8.33
CA GLY A 427 6.95 -17.03 8.35
C GLY A 427 6.00 -18.20 8.06
N ASP A 428 6.42 -19.45 8.28
CA ASP A 428 5.63 -20.67 7.99
C ASP A 428 5.06 -20.75 6.56
N VAL A 429 5.77 -20.14 5.59
CA VAL A 429 5.41 -20.20 4.17
C VAL A 429 5.80 -21.54 3.56
N THR A 430 4.92 -22.08 2.73
CA THR A 430 5.12 -23.29 1.92
C THR A 430 5.40 -22.90 0.48
N GLU A 431 6.47 -23.42 -0.12
CA GLU A 431 6.74 -23.27 -1.55
C GLU A 431 5.66 -23.97 -2.38
N THR A 432 5.08 -23.25 -3.34
CA THR A 432 4.07 -23.72 -4.28
C THR A 432 4.51 -23.42 -5.71
N PRO A 433 5.54 -24.11 -6.26
CA PRO A 433 6.19 -23.70 -7.51
C PRO A 433 5.25 -23.51 -8.71
N ASP A 434 4.14 -24.26 -8.74
CA ASP A 434 3.14 -24.22 -9.81
C ASP A 434 2.01 -23.19 -9.58
N GLY A 435 2.06 -22.42 -8.49
CA GLY A 435 0.94 -21.59 -8.02
C GLY A 435 -0.09 -22.34 -7.18
N ASP A 436 -1.07 -21.61 -6.64
CA ASP A 436 -2.30 -22.19 -6.05
C ASP A 436 -3.55 -21.52 -6.64
N PRO A 437 -4.01 -21.93 -7.85
CA PRO A 437 -5.19 -21.32 -8.46
C PRO A 437 -6.49 -21.60 -7.69
N THR A 438 -6.47 -22.43 -6.63
CA THR A 438 -7.66 -22.71 -5.81
C THR A 438 -8.03 -21.57 -4.88
N THR A 439 -7.12 -20.62 -4.66
CA THR A 439 -7.39 -19.38 -3.92
C THR A 439 -8.32 -18.42 -4.66
N ILE A 440 -8.49 -18.61 -5.97
CA ILE A 440 -9.35 -17.77 -6.81
C ILE A 440 -10.81 -18.22 -6.63
N ASN A 441 -11.68 -17.27 -6.29
CA ASN A 441 -13.13 -17.45 -6.31
C ASN A 441 -13.75 -16.82 -7.57
N PRO A 442 -13.79 -17.51 -8.72
CA PRO A 442 -14.29 -16.94 -9.98
C PRO A 442 -15.78 -16.56 -9.92
N ASP A 443 -16.51 -17.05 -8.92
CA ASP A 443 -17.93 -16.79 -8.71
C ASP A 443 -18.14 -15.63 -7.71
N ARG A 444 -17.09 -14.88 -7.35
CA ARG A 444 -17.17 -13.72 -6.45
C ARG A 444 -18.08 -12.65 -7.06
N VAL A 445 -19.34 -12.63 -6.63
CA VAL A 445 -20.33 -11.66 -7.10
C VAL A 445 -20.42 -10.53 -6.09
N VAL A 446 -19.98 -9.34 -6.48
CA VAL A 446 -20.28 -8.11 -5.73
C VAL A 446 -21.68 -7.67 -6.14
N VAL A 447 -22.67 -7.94 -5.28
CA VAL A 447 -24.05 -7.49 -5.50
C VAL A 447 -24.36 -6.40 -4.50
N PHE A 448 -24.51 -5.16 -4.96
CA PHE A 448 -25.14 -4.10 -4.19
C PHE A 448 -26.67 -4.27 -4.29
N GLU A 449 -27.42 -3.97 -3.22
CA GLU A 449 -28.88 -4.21 -3.17
C GLU A 449 -29.66 -3.49 -4.30
N ASP A 450 -29.08 -2.47 -4.94
CA ASP A 450 -29.69 -1.76 -6.08
C ASP A 450 -29.13 -2.13 -7.47
N GLY A 451 -28.22 -3.11 -7.54
CA GLY A 451 -27.95 -3.87 -8.75
C GLY A 451 -27.46 -3.09 -9.97
N GLU A 452 -26.23 -2.59 -9.96
CA GLU A 452 -25.41 -2.49 -11.17
C GLU A 452 -23.91 -2.57 -10.83
N MET A 453 -23.20 -3.49 -11.48
CA MET A 453 -21.75 -3.64 -11.45
C MET A 453 -21.16 -2.87 -12.62
N GLY A 454 -20.47 -1.76 -12.34
CA GLY A 454 -19.64 -1.08 -13.33
C GLY A 454 -18.32 -1.82 -13.52
N ALA A 455 -18.17 -2.53 -14.62
CA ALA A 455 -16.89 -3.08 -15.05
C ALA A 455 -15.93 -1.94 -15.47
N GLY A 456 -14.71 -1.94 -14.92
CA GLY A 456 -13.49 -1.43 -15.57
C GLY A 456 -13.37 0.07 -15.89
N GLY A 457 -12.24 0.64 -15.48
CA GLY A 457 -11.53 1.68 -16.26
C GLY A 457 -12.10 3.10 -16.23
N GLY A 458 -11.40 3.97 -15.49
CA GLY A 458 -11.14 5.36 -15.85
C GLY A 458 -12.32 6.27 -16.25
N GLN A 459 -12.77 7.09 -15.31
CA GLN A 459 -12.91 8.53 -15.57
C GLN A 459 -12.99 9.30 -14.24
N GLY A 460 -11.91 10.02 -13.92
CA GLY A 460 -12.01 11.11 -12.98
C GLY A 460 -13.00 12.16 -13.51
N GLY A 461 -13.93 12.57 -12.65
CA GLY A 461 -14.66 13.81 -12.79
C GLY A 461 -16.17 13.67 -13.03
N GLN A 462 -16.93 13.60 -11.94
CA GLN A 462 -17.97 14.60 -11.65
C GLN A 462 -18.25 14.58 -10.15
N GLY A 463 -18.23 15.78 -9.55
CA GLY A 463 -18.10 15.96 -8.11
C GLY A 463 -19.28 15.45 -7.30
N ASP A 464 -18.94 14.93 -6.12
CA ASP A 464 -19.56 15.23 -4.84
C ASP A 464 -20.94 15.86 -4.95
N GLN A 465 -21.98 15.02 -4.94
CA GLN A 465 -23.29 15.44 -4.49
C GLN A 465 -23.54 14.64 -3.22
N GLY A 466 -23.31 15.28 -2.06
CA GLY A 466 -23.86 14.80 -0.80
C GLY A 466 -25.40 14.68 -0.87
N PRO A 467 -26.09 14.34 0.24
CA PRO A 467 -27.53 14.10 0.23
C PRO A 467 -28.28 15.23 -0.48
N ASP A 468 -29.21 14.87 -1.38
CA ASP A 468 -30.04 15.85 -2.09
C ASP A 468 -30.96 16.54 -1.06
N PHE A 469 -30.46 17.63 -0.49
CA PHE A 469 -31.18 18.41 0.52
C PHE A 469 -32.51 18.93 -0.01
N ALA A 470 -32.68 19.10 -1.34
CA ALA A 470 -33.95 19.50 -1.91
C ALA A 470 -34.97 18.35 -1.85
N ALA A 471 -34.54 17.11 -2.15
CA ALA A 471 -35.38 15.93 -2.02
C ALA A 471 -35.67 15.59 -0.55
N ALA A 472 -34.67 15.61 0.33
CA ALA A 472 -34.86 15.39 1.77
C ALA A 472 -35.82 16.43 2.38
N ALA A 473 -35.66 17.70 2.04
CA ALA A 473 -36.56 18.75 2.50
C ALA A 473 -38.00 18.54 1.99
N ALA A 474 -38.17 18.08 0.75
CA ALA A 474 -39.48 17.74 0.21
C ALA A 474 -40.15 16.58 0.96
N THR A 475 -39.39 15.53 1.32
CA THR A 475 -39.86 14.38 2.10
C THR A 475 -40.27 14.79 3.51
N LEU A 476 -39.51 15.67 4.16
CA LEU A 476 -39.79 16.20 5.49
C LEU A 476 -40.88 17.30 5.51
N GLY A 477 -41.30 17.78 4.33
CA GLY A 477 -42.25 18.88 4.22
C GLY A 477 -41.70 20.23 4.72
N VAL A 478 -40.38 20.41 4.68
CA VAL A 478 -39.67 21.65 5.05
C VAL A 478 -39.05 22.30 3.82
N THR A 479 -38.49 23.50 3.96
CA THR A 479 -37.72 24.14 2.88
C THR A 479 -36.28 23.68 2.91
N GLU A 480 -35.66 23.55 1.74
CA GLU A 480 -34.24 23.20 1.58
C GLU A 480 -33.32 24.10 2.43
N GLU A 481 -33.57 25.42 2.41
CA GLU A 481 -32.86 26.41 3.25
C GLU A 481 -33.01 26.12 4.75
N ALA A 482 -34.17 25.66 5.21
CA ALA A 482 -34.39 25.36 6.62
C ALA A 482 -33.70 24.05 7.04
N LEU A 483 -33.67 23.07 6.14
CA LEU A 483 -32.95 21.82 6.35
C LEU A 483 -31.44 22.09 6.43
N MET A 484 -30.88 22.87 5.50
CA MET A 484 -29.46 23.26 5.54
C MET A 484 -29.11 24.07 6.80
N ASP A 485 -29.94 25.07 7.16
CA ASP A 485 -29.73 25.86 8.38
C ASP A 485 -29.79 25.00 9.65
N ALA A 486 -30.63 23.97 9.67
CA ALA A 486 -30.75 23.04 10.80
C ALA A 486 -29.56 22.07 10.89
N MET A 487 -28.97 21.72 9.76
CA MET A 487 -27.81 20.83 9.66
C MET A 487 -26.49 21.51 10.06
N GLY A 488 -26.45 22.84 10.14
CA GLY A 488 -25.29 23.60 10.56
C GLY A 488 -24.33 23.94 9.41
N GLU A 489 -23.24 24.63 9.74
CA GLU A 489 -22.25 25.05 8.74
C GLU A 489 -21.51 23.84 8.15
N PRO A 490 -21.26 23.81 6.82
CA PRO A 490 -20.50 22.74 6.18
C PRO A 490 -19.14 22.51 6.87
N GLY A 491 -18.84 21.26 7.21
CA GLY A 491 -17.61 20.88 7.91
C GLY A 491 -17.70 20.82 9.44
N GLN A 492 -18.89 21.00 10.03
CA GLN A 492 -19.17 20.64 11.42
C GLN A 492 -20.08 19.40 11.48
N GLN A 493 -19.84 18.52 12.46
CA GLN A 493 -20.69 17.35 12.70
C GLN A 493 -22.14 17.81 12.94
N PRO A 494 -23.12 17.35 12.13
CA PRO A 494 -24.51 17.74 12.32
C PRO A 494 -25.06 17.13 13.61
N ASP A 495 -25.63 17.96 14.48
CA ASP A 495 -26.41 17.47 15.62
C ASP A 495 -27.81 17.13 15.12
N PHE A 496 -28.00 15.88 14.65
CA PHE A 496 -29.28 15.41 14.09
C PHE A 496 -30.44 15.53 15.07
N ALA A 497 -30.19 15.41 16.38
CA ALA A 497 -31.23 15.59 17.38
C ALA A 497 -31.65 17.07 17.49
N ALA A 498 -30.70 18.00 17.47
CA ALA A 498 -30.98 19.43 17.44
C ALA A 498 -31.59 19.88 16.10
N ALA A 499 -31.09 19.36 14.99
CA ALA A 499 -31.59 19.63 13.64
C ALA A 499 -33.05 19.15 13.49
N ALA A 500 -33.35 17.92 13.91
CA ALA A 500 -34.70 17.38 13.91
C ALA A 500 -35.63 18.19 14.81
N ALA A 501 -35.17 18.58 16.00
CA ALA A 501 -35.92 19.45 16.89
C ALA A 501 -36.19 20.84 16.30
N ALA A 502 -35.24 21.41 15.55
CA ALA A 502 -35.38 22.70 14.87
C ALA A 502 -36.37 22.63 13.70
N LEU A 503 -36.39 21.49 12.99
CA LEU A 503 -37.29 21.22 11.87
C LEU A 503 -38.68 20.73 12.29
N GLY A 504 -38.84 20.36 13.57
CA GLY A 504 -40.10 19.84 14.10
C GLY A 504 -40.41 18.41 13.66
N VAL A 505 -39.38 17.64 13.32
CA VAL A 505 -39.44 16.22 12.94
C VAL A 505 -38.71 15.37 13.99
N THR A 506 -38.83 14.05 13.91
CA THR A 506 -38.01 13.14 14.71
C THR A 506 -36.63 12.95 14.07
N ALA A 507 -35.62 12.58 14.87
CA ALA A 507 -34.29 12.26 14.35
C ALA A 507 -34.35 11.12 13.33
N GLU A 508 -35.16 10.09 13.62
CA GLU A 508 -35.43 8.96 12.73
C GLU A 508 -36.05 9.41 11.39
N GLU A 509 -36.99 10.36 11.39
CA GLU A 509 -37.57 10.92 10.15
C GLU A 509 -36.55 11.74 9.36
N LEU A 510 -35.73 12.56 10.04
CA LEU A 510 -34.67 13.36 9.43
C LEU A 510 -33.61 12.48 8.77
N GLU A 511 -33.11 11.48 9.50
CA GLU A 511 -32.13 10.51 9.00
C GLU A 511 -32.70 9.70 7.83
N ALA A 512 -33.93 9.19 7.95
CA ALA A 512 -34.58 8.46 6.87
C ALA A 512 -34.77 9.32 5.62
N ALA A 513 -35.11 10.61 5.76
CA ALA A 513 -35.29 11.50 4.62
C ALA A 513 -33.96 11.86 3.93
N LEU A 514 -32.87 12.00 4.69
CA LEU A 514 -31.53 12.22 4.14
C LEU A 514 -31.02 10.97 3.42
N MET A 515 -31.27 9.79 3.97
CA MET A 515 -30.93 8.50 3.34
C MET A 515 -31.76 8.19 2.08
N ASP A 516 -33.05 8.53 2.07
CA ASP A 516 -33.91 8.32 0.89
C ASP A 516 -33.57 9.34 -0.22
N SER A 517 -33.10 10.53 0.15
CA SER A 517 -32.70 11.58 -0.81
C SER A 517 -31.40 11.29 -1.55
N SER A 518 -30.54 10.41 -1.03
CA SER A 518 -29.37 9.90 -1.75
C SER A 518 -29.73 8.91 -2.86
N SER A 519 -30.98 8.42 -2.94
CA SER A 519 -31.41 7.39 -3.90
C SER A 519 -32.25 7.92 -5.09
N ALA A 520 -32.38 9.24 -5.23
CA ALA A 520 -33.11 9.83 -6.34
C ALA A 520 -32.22 9.92 -7.61
N PRO A 521 -32.71 9.48 -8.78
CA PRO A 521 -31.90 9.27 -9.99
C PRO A 521 -31.42 10.55 -10.70
#